data_AF-A0A9E0WH28-F1
#
_entry.id   AF-A0A9E0WH28-F1
#
_cell.length_a   1.000
_cell.length_b   1.000
_cell.length_c   1.000
_cell.angle_alpha   90.00
_cell.angle_beta   90.00
_cell.angle_gamma   90.00
#
_symmetry.space_group_name_H-M   'P 1'
#
loop_
_entity.id
_entity.type
_entity.pdbx_description
1 polymer ?
#
loop_
_entity_poly.entity_id
_entity_poly.type
_entity_poly.pdbx_seq_one_letter_code
_entity_poly.pdbx_strand_id
1 'polypeptide(L)'
;PLSEVICEHAGEQAVEVVTANRGAEITDKAFDDAVSRFPANTTMHESIVLRDHVPVHIAEKMVSLVSGQVFDLLINRHELPAQMAIDLAAGARERATIDLVEQAGRTSDMTRFVEQLNLNGRLTHSLIMRALCVGHMSFVEHALAELSGVPHARVWLMVHDAGQLGLQAIFDRAGLHRKMLPAFRAGVKVYHELELDGETNDRARFRMRMIERVLTQFQAIPKADLDYLLEKLDAYSQQARRGEESAA
;
A
#
# COMPACT_ATOMS: atom_id res chain seq x y z
N PRO A 1 -16.80 24.45 -28.00
CA PRO A 1 -15.56 24.52 -28.83
C PRO A 1 -15.36 23.20 -29.58
N LEU A 2 -14.56 23.16 -30.66
CA LEU A 2 -14.37 21.91 -31.41
C LEU A 2 -13.79 20.78 -30.54
N SER A 3 -12.87 21.12 -29.64
CA SER A 3 -12.28 20.21 -28.65
C SER A 3 -13.33 19.55 -27.76
N GLU A 4 -14.32 20.30 -27.29
CA GLU A 4 -15.41 19.79 -26.45
C GLU A 4 -16.25 18.74 -27.17
N VAL A 5 -16.67 19.02 -28.41
CA VAL A 5 -17.47 18.07 -29.22
C VAL A 5 -16.68 16.79 -29.53
N ILE A 6 -15.37 16.91 -29.74
CA ILE A 6 -14.50 15.75 -29.95
C ILE A 6 -14.37 14.93 -28.66
N CYS A 7 -14.13 15.57 -27.52
CA CYS A 7 -14.08 14.88 -26.23
C CYS A 7 -15.41 14.23 -25.86
N GLU A 8 -16.54 14.83 -26.23
CA GLU A 8 -17.88 14.34 -25.90
C GLU A 8 -18.33 13.17 -26.80
N HIS A 9 -18.04 13.22 -28.12
CA HIS A 9 -18.62 12.27 -29.08
C HIS A 9 -17.63 11.42 -29.88
N ALA A 10 -16.36 11.81 -29.99
CA ALA A 10 -15.41 11.08 -30.83
C ALA A 10 -14.89 9.80 -30.16
N GLY A 11 -14.18 8.98 -30.96
CA GLY A 11 -13.47 7.79 -30.50
C GLY A 11 -12.14 8.11 -29.82
N GLU A 12 -11.62 7.13 -29.09
CA GLU A 12 -10.43 7.25 -28.24
C GLU A 12 -9.22 7.91 -28.92
N GLN A 13 -8.86 7.44 -30.13
CA GLN A 13 -7.72 7.99 -30.89
C GLN A 13 -7.88 9.48 -31.22
N ALA A 14 -9.10 9.95 -31.45
CA ALA A 14 -9.35 11.36 -31.76
C ALA A 14 -9.16 12.24 -30.53
N VAL A 15 -9.58 11.75 -29.35
CA VAL A 15 -9.41 12.46 -28.07
C VAL A 15 -7.94 12.50 -27.67
N GLU A 16 -7.19 11.42 -27.91
CA GLU A 16 -5.74 11.38 -27.69
C GLU A 16 -5.00 12.43 -28.55
N VAL A 17 -5.35 12.53 -29.84
CA VAL A 17 -4.74 13.54 -30.74
C VAL A 17 -5.08 14.97 -30.30
N VAL A 18 -6.31 15.23 -29.85
CA VAL A 18 -6.71 16.56 -29.35
C VAL A 18 -5.97 16.90 -28.06
N THR A 19 -5.86 15.96 -27.13
CA THR A 19 -5.16 16.17 -25.84
C THR A 19 -3.65 16.35 -26.02
N ALA A 20 -3.04 15.66 -26.98
CA ALA A 20 -1.64 15.83 -27.36
C ALA A 20 -1.35 17.14 -28.11
N ASN A 21 -2.36 17.74 -28.75
CA ASN A 21 -2.19 18.99 -29.48
C ASN A 21 -2.07 20.20 -28.52
N ARG A 22 -0.84 20.63 -28.25
CA ARG A 22 -0.55 21.76 -27.34
C ARG A 22 -1.23 23.08 -27.72
N GLY A 23 -1.53 23.29 -29.00
CA GLY A 23 -2.20 24.51 -29.47
C GLY A 23 -3.73 24.47 -29.35
N ALA A 24 -4.32 23.33 -28.99
CA ALA A 24 -5.77 23.22 -28.83
C ALA A 24 -6.24 23.89 -27.52
N GLU A 25 -7.23 24.78 -27.61
CA GLU A 25 -7.94 25.26 -26.43
C GLU A 25 -8.91 24.18 -25.95
N ILE A 26 -8.66 23.65 -24.75
CA ILE A 26 -9.48 22.62 -24.12
C ILE A 26 -10.18 23.27 -22.93
N THR A 27 -11.51 23.22 -22.93
CA THR A 27 -12.33 23.70 -21.82
C THR A 27 -12.34 22.68 -20.68
N ASP A 28 -12.66 23.14 -19.47
CA ASP A 28 -12.78 22.28 -18.28
C ASP A 28 -13.71 21.09 -18.53
N LYS A 29 -14.86 21.34 -19.18
CA LYS A 29 -15.80 20.29 -19.58
C LYS A 29 -15.18 19.26 -20.52
N ALA A 30 -14.38 19.69 -21.49
CA ALA A 30 -13.70 18.80 -22.43
C ALA A 30 -12.62 17.94 -21.75
N PHE A 31 -11.94 18.45 -20.72
CA PHE A 31 -11.05 17.65 -19.88
C PHE A 31 -11.82 16.61 -19.08
N ASP A 32 -12.92 17.00 -18.46
CA ASP A 32 -13.73 16.09 -17.64
C ASP A 32 -14.32 14.96 -18.48
N ASP A 33 -14.82 15.27 -19.68
CA ASP A 33 -15.34 14.29 -20.62
C ASP A 33 -14.26 13.32 -21.10
N ALA A 34 -13.07 13.83 -21.43
CA ALA A 34 -11.94 12.98 -21.86
C ALA A 34 -11.51 11.98 -20.77
N VAL A 35 -11.28 12.48 -19.55
CA VAL A 35 -10.83 11.66 -18.41
C VAL A 35 -11.92 10.68 -17.95
N SER A 36 -13.19 11.10 -17.97
CA SER A 36 -14.31 10.24 -17.54
C SER A 36 -14.63 9.12 -18.53
N ARG A 37 -14.50 9.38 -19.85
CA ARG A 37 -14.80 8.40 -20.89
C ARG A 37 -13.68 7.37 -21.07
N PHE A 38 -12.42 7.75 -20.88
CA PHE A 38 -11.26 6.90 -21.14
C PHE A 38 -10.30 6.77 -19.94
N PRO A 39 -10.76 6.24 -18.79
CA PRO A 39 -9.96 6.18 -17.57
C PRO A 39 -8.75 5.22 -17.65
N ALA A 40 -8.70 4.32 -18.64
CA ALA A 40 -7.61 3.36 -18.82
C ALA A 40 -6.52 3.84 -19.80
N ASN A 41 -6.73 4.94 -20.52
CA ASN A 41 -5.79 5.39 -21.55
C ASN A 41 -4.64 6.20 -20.94
N THR A 42 -3.50 5.53 -20.72
CA THR A 42 -2.33 6.13 -20.08
C THR A 42 -1.66 7.18 -20.97
N THR A 43 -1.60 6.97 -22.29
CA THR A 43 -0.97 7.90 -23.26
C THR A 43 -1.71 9.23 -23.32
N MET A 44 -3.05 9.19 -23.24
CA MET A 44 -3.88 10.38 -23.14
C MET A 44 -3.62 11.13 -21.83
N HIS A 45 -3.56 10.43 -20.70
CA HIS A 45 -3.29 11.05 -19.40
C HIS A 45 -1.91 11.74 -19.35
N GLU A 46 -0.87 11.09 -19.91
CA GLU A 46 0.45 11.71 -20.07
C GLU A 46 0.38 13.00 -20.90
N SER A 47 -0.35 12.96 -22.01
CA SER A 47 -0.53 14.12 -22.89
C SER A 47 -1.23 15.28 -22.19
N ILE A 48 -2.22 14.99 -21.33
CA ILE A 48 -2.92 16.00 -20.51
C ILE A 48 -1.96 16.60 -19.46
N VAL A 49 -1.21 15.77 -18.74
CA VAL A 49 -0.28 16.22 -17.68
C VAL A 49 0.86 17.06 -18.25
N LEU A 50 1.32 16.75 -19.47
CA LEU A 50 2.40 17.48 -20.16
C LEU A 50 2.00 18.87 -20.65
N ARG A 51 0.72 19.27 -20.54
CA ARG A 51 0.27 20.62 -20.90
C ARG A 51 0.71 21.65 -19.86
N ASP A 52 0.70 22.91 -20.27
CA ASP A 52 1.11 24.04 -19.40
C ASP A 52 0.02 24.43 -18.40
N HIS A 53 -1.24 24.13 -18.72
CA HIS A 53 -2.36 24.42 -17.84
C HIS A 53 -3.30 23.22 -17.77
N VAL A 54 -3.53 22.73 -16.54
CA VAL A 54 -4.56 21.75 -16.21
C VAL A 54 -5.35 22.33 -15.03
N PRO A 55 -6.69 22.40 -15.11
CA PRO A 55 -7.51 22.86 -14.00
C PRO A 55 -7.33 21.98 -12.75
N VAL A 56 -7.33 22.59 -11.56
CA VAL A 56 -7.06 21.88 -10.30
C VAL A 56 -8.00 20.71 -10.06
N HIS A 57 -9.30 20.86 -10.35
CA HIS A 57 -10.29 19.79 -10.20
C HIS A 57 -10.06 18.60 -11.15
N ILE A 58 -9.41 18.83 -12.31
CA ILE A 58 -9.01 17.75 -13.23
C ILE A 58 -7.73 17.09 -12.74
N ALA A 59 -6.76 17.86 -12.24
CA ALA A 59 -5.55 17.33 -11.61
C ALA A 59 -5.90 16.43 -10.42
N GLU A 60 -6.85 16.85 -9.57
CA GLU A 60 -7.45 16.05 -8.49
C GLU A 60 -7.98 14.71 -8.98
N LYS A 61 -8.78 14.73 -10.04
CA LYS A 61 -9.38 13.52 -10.59
C LYS A 61 -8.31 12.59 -11.16
N MET A 62 -7.32 13.14 -11.86
CA MET A 62 -6.20 12.36 -12.41
C MET A 62 -5.34 11.71 -11.32
N VAL A 63 -5.15 12.35 -10.15
CA VAL A 63 -4.40 11.76 -9.02
C VAL A 63 -4.92 10.38 -8.60
N SER A 64 -6.23 10.13 -8.71
CA SER A 64 -6.83 8.83 -8.42
C SER A 64 -6.72 7.82 -9.56
N LEU A 65 -6.50 8.29 -10.79
CA LEU A 65 -6.50 7.49 -12.02
C LEU A 65 -5.09 7.15 -12.53
N VAL A 66 -4.09 8.00 -12.26
CA VAL A 66 -2.71 7.80 -12.72
C VAL A 66 -1.79 7.29 -11.62
N SER A 67 -0.85 6.41 -11.98
CA SER A 67 0.18 5.89 -11.08
C SER A 67 1.54 5.85 -11.78
N GLY A 68 2.62 5.78 -11.01
CA GLY A 68 3.99 5.71 -11.55
C GLY A 68 4.51 7.05 -12.08
N GLN A 69 5.11 7.04 -13.28
CA GLN A 69 5.85 8.20 -13.80
C GLN A 69 4.94 9.40 -14.16
N VAL A 70 3.72 9.14 -14.62
CA VAL A 70 2.72 10.17 -14.97
C VAL A 70 2.31 10.97 -13.73
N PHE A 71 2.26 10.29 -12.60
CA PHE A 71 1.92 10.86 -11.32
C PHE A 71 3.02 11.79 -10.79
N ASP A 72 4.29 11.39 -10.93
CA ASP A 72 5.43 12.24 -10.57
C ASP A 72 5.48 13.51 -11.45
N LEU A 73 5.14 13.41 -12.73
CA LEU A 73 5.04 14.56 -13.62
C LEU A 73 3.92 15.52 -13.20
N LEU A 74 2.79 15.00 -12.74
CA LEU A 74 1.65 15.78 -12.29
C LEU A 74 2.00 16.60 -11.03
N ILE A 75 2.69 15.98 -10.07
CA ILE A 75 3.17 16.66 -8.84
C ILE A 75 4.23 17.71 -9.15
N ASN A 76 5.18 17.40 -10.04
CA ASN A 76 6.31 18.30 -10.29
C ASN A 76 5.94 19.50 -11.17
N ARG A 77 4.89 19.39 -11.99
CA ARG A 77 4.53 20.42 -12.99
C ARG A 77 3.33 21.27 -12.59
N HIS A 78 2.42 20.75 -11.75
CA HIS A 78 1.18 21.44 -11.39
C HIS A 78 1.11 21.71 -9.89
N GLU A 79 0.63 22.90 -9.52
CA GLU A 79 0.43 23.27 -8.12
C GLU A 79 -0.81 22.57 -7.56
N LEU A 80 -0.59 21.45 -6.86
CA LEU A 80 -1.64 20.78 -6.11
C LEU A 80 -1.91 21.52 -4.77
N PRO A 81 -3.18 21.67 -4.36
CA PRO A 81 -3.53 22.15 -3.03
C PRO A 81 -2.75 21.45 -1.92
N ALA A 82 -2.20 22.22 -0.97
CA ALA A 82 -1.29 21.71 0.06
C ALA A 82 -1.89 20.55 0.89
N GLN A 83 -3.18 20.60 1.19
CA GLN A 83 -3.89 19.55 1.92
C GLN A 83 -3.87 18.22 1.16
N MET A 84 -4.03 18.28 -0.16
CA MET A 84 -4.05 17.12 -1.03
C MET A 84 -2.64 16.61 -1.31
N ALA A 85 -1.63 17.49 -1.42
CA ALA A 85 -0.23 17.05 -1.47
C ALA A 85 0.16 16.28 -0.20
N ILE A 86 -0.40 16.63 0.96
CA ILE A 86 -0.23 15.90 2.22
C ILE A 86 -0.96 14.55 2.18
N ASP A 87 -2.24 14.54 1.80
CA ASP A 87 -3.04 13.31 1.69
C ASP A 87 -2.47 12.36 0.62
N LEU A 88 -1.89 12.94 -0.44
CA LEU A 88 -1.29 12.23 -1.54
C LEU A 88 0.10 11.72 -1.20
N ALA A 89 0.92 12.49 -0.46
CA ALA A 89 2.15 11.99 0.13
C ALA A 89 1.85 10.88 1.14
N ALA A 90 0.74 10.96 1.87
CA ALA A 90 0.27 9.87 2.74
C ALA A 90 -0.14 8.64 1.92
N GLY A 91 -0.95 8.80 0.87
CA GLY A 91 -1.41 7.71 -0.01
C GLY A 91 -0.35 7.13 -0.96
N ALA A 92 0.65 7.91 -1.36
CA ALA A 92 1.80 7.45 -2.14
C ALA A 92 2.82 6.75 -1.24
N ARG A 93 3.03 7.21 0.00
CA ARG A 93 3.72 6.41 1.04
C ARG A 93 2.98 5.11 1.27
N GLU A 94 1.65 5.13 1.29
CA GLU A 94 0.82 3.96 1.52
C GLU A 94 0.97 2.91 0.42
N ARG A 95 0.86 3.28 -0.87
CA ARG A 95 1.15 2.39 -2.01
C ARG A 95 2.60 1.90 -2.03
N ALA A 96 3.57 2.76 -1.70
CA ALA A 96 4.96 2.37 -1.55
C ALA A 96 5.21 1.46 -0.33
N THR A 97 4.29 1.41 0.64
CA THR A 97 4.34 0.52 1.83
C THR A 97 3.78 -0.86 1.49
N ILE A 98 2.80 -0.95 0.58
CA ILE A 98 2.23 -2.22 0.07
C ILE A 98 3.32 -3.09 -0.57
N ASP A 99 4.22 -2.48 -1.35
CA ASP A 99 5.33 -3.19 -1.99
C ASP A 99 6.41 -3.63 -0.98
N LEU A 100 6.64 -2.83 0.08
CA LEU A 100 7.63 -3.15 1.10
C LEU A 100 7.30 -4.39 1.94
N VAL A 101 6.02 -4.62 2.27
CA VAL A 101 5.62 -5.82 3.04
C VAL A 101 5.85 -7.09 2.21
N GLU A 102 5.58 -7.06 0.91
CA GLU A 102 5.88 -8.18 -0.01
C GLU A 102 7.39 -8.38 -0.18
N GLN A 103 8.15 -7.29 -0.33
CA GLN A 103 9.61 -7.33 -0.42
C GLN A 103 10.26 -7.88 0.85
N ALA A 104 9.70 -7.58 2.03
CA ALA A 104 10.13 -8.19 3.28
C ALA A 104 10.02 -9.72 3.24
N GLY A 105 8.99 -10.25 2.59
CA GLY A 105 8.80 -11.69 2.41
C GLY A 105 9.78 -12.37 1.44
N ARG A 106 10.50 -11.59 0.62
CA ARG A 106 11.39 -12.10 -0.45
C ARG A 106 12.87 -11.78 -0.20
N THR A 107 13.16 -10.92 0.76
CA THR A 107 14.52 -10.45 1.03
C THR A 107 15.32 -11.51 1.80
N SER A 108 16.56 -11.75 1.36
CA SER A 108 17.50 -12.67 2.01
C SER A 108 18.27 -12.03 3.19
N ASP A 109 18.43 -10.70 3.18
CA ASP A 109 19.13 -9.92 4.20
C ASP A 109 18.16 -8.95 4.89
N MET A 110 17.43 -9.48 5.88
CA MET A 110 16.39 -8.74 6.60
C MET A 110 16.96 -7.60 7.43
N THR A 111 18.14 -7.78 8.02
CA THR A 111 18.80 -6.77 8.84
C THR A 111 19.07 -5.50 8.03
N ARG A 112 19.75 -5.65 6.88
CA ARG A 112 20.06 -4.51 6.00
C ARG A 112 18.80 -3.84 5.45
N PHE A 113 17.76 -4.62 5.13
CA PHE A 113 16.50 -4.09 4.64
C PHE A 113 15.80 -3.21 5.67
N VAL A 114 15.74 -3.66 6.93
CA VAL A 114 15.15 -2.90 8.02
C VAL A 114 15.97 -1.64 8.34
N GLU A 115 17.30 -1.73 8.36
CA GLU A 115 18.20 -0.57 8.54
C GLU A 115 17.94 0.48 7.45
N GLN A 116 17.86 0.07 6.19
CA GLN A 116 17.55 0.99 5.08
C GLN A 116 16.17 1.62 5.21
N LEU A 117 15.18 0.89 5.69
CA LEU A 117 13.85 1.46 5.93
C LEU A 117 13.85 2.47 7.07
N ASN A 118 14.60 2.21 8.15
CA ASN A 118 14.73 3.11 9.27
C ASN A 118 15.47 4.40 8.86
N LEU A 119 16.60 4.28 8.17
CA LEU A 119 17.38 5.41 7.66
C LEU A 119 16.58 6.33 6.74
N ASN A 120 15.69 5.76 5.93
CA ASN A 120 14.84 6.52 5.01
C ASN A 120 13.52 7.00 5.65
N GLY A 121 13.31 6.78 6.96
CA GLY A 121 12.08 7.16 7.66
C GLY A 121 10.82 6.40 7.18
N ARG A 122 11.01 5.25 6.53
CA ARG A 122 9.94 4.39 5.98
C ARG A 122 9.53 3.26 6.93
N LEU A 123 10.28 3.03 8.01
CA LEU A 123 9.93 2.07 9.06
C LEU A 123 8.86 2.64 9.99
N THR A 124 7.61 2.66 9.54
CA THR A 124 6.48 3.19 10.32
C THR A 124 5.83 2.14 11.21
N HIS A 125 5.15 2.58 12.27
CA HIS A 125 4.35 1.70 13.13
C HIS A 125 3.25 0.94 12.38
N SER A 126 2.61 1.59 11.41
CA SER A 126 1.59 0.97 10.56
C SER A 126 2.18 -0.11 9.66
N LEU A 127 3.38 0.09 9.11
CA LEU A 127 4.08 -0.92 8.31
C LEU A 127 4.37 -2.18 9.14
N ILE A 128 4.86 -2.02 10.36
CA ILE A 128 5.14 -3.15 11.26
C ILE A 128 3.84 -3.90 11.61
N MET A 129 2.76 -3.18 11.88
CA MET A 129 1.45 -3.78 12.17
C MET A 129 0.91 -4.56 10.97
N ARG A 130 0.96 -3.99 9.77
CA ARG A 130 0.55 -4.67 8.53
C ARG A 130 1.37 -5.91 8.27
N ALA A 131 2.69 -5.84 8.45
CA ALA A 131 3.57 -6.99 8.31
C ALA A 131 3.23 -8.11 9.30
N LEU A 132 2.88 -7.77 10.55
CA LEU A 132 2.39 -8.74 11.53
C LEU A 132 1.09 -9.40 11.08
N CYS A 133 0.09 -8.63 10.66
CA CYS A 133 -1.21 -9.16 10.22
C CYS A 133 -1.10 -10.09 9.01
N VAL A 134 -0.12 -9.86 8.14
CA VAL A 134 0.18 -10.74 7.00
C VAL A 134 0.99 -11.97 7.45
N GLY A 135 1.64 -11.94 8.62
CA GLY A 135 2.43 -13.04 9.17
C GLY A 135 3.92 -12.98 8.82
N HIS A 136 4.44 -11.81 8.43
CA HIS A 136 5.87 -11.59 8.20
C HIS A 136 6.63 -11.40 9.51
N MET A 137 6.66 -12.44 10.34
CA MET A 137 7.20 -12.38 11.71
C MET A 137 8.69 -12.02 11.75
N SER A 138 9.49 -12.57 10.85
CA SER A 138 10.92 -12.26 10.73
C SER A 138 11.17 -10.76 10.52
N PHE A 139 10.38 -10.09 9.66
CA PHE A 139 10.49 -8.64 9.47
C PHE A 139 10.13 -7.87 10.74
N VAL A 140 9.05 -8.28 11.40
CA VAL A 140 8.58 -7.65 12.64
C VAL A 140 9.62 -7.74 13.75
N GLU A 141 10.27 -8.89 13.92
CA GLU A 141 11.35 -9.07 14.90
C GLU A 141 12.54 -8.16 14.61
N HIS A 142 12.97 -8.07 13.35
CA HIS A 142 14.10 -7.21 12.95
C HIS A 142 13.74 -5.73 13.08
N ALA A 143 12.52 -5.35 12.72
CA ALA A 143 12.01 -3.99 12.90
C ALA A 143 11.98 -3.57 14.38
N LEU A 144 11.54 -4.46 15.27
CA LEU A 144 11.57 -4.22 16.70
C LEU A 144 13.00 -4.15 17.25
N ALA A 145 13.91 -5.00 16.75
CA ALA A 145 15.33 -4.97 17.12
C ALA A 145 15.99 -3.64 16.77
N GLU A 146 15.76 -3.16 15.54
CA GLU A 146 16.27 -1.88 15.05
C GLU A 146 15.72 -0.70 15.85
N LEU A 147 14.39 -0.62 16.04
CA LEU A 147 13.77 0.50 16.75
C LEU A 147 14.09 0.53 18.25
N SER A 148 14.28 -0.63 18.88
CA SER A 148 14.57 -0.72 20.32
C SER A 148 16.07 -0.68 20.65
N GLY A 149 16.94 -0.86 19.65
CA GLY A 149 18.38 -1.08 19.85
C GLY A 149 18.70 -2.34 20.65
N VAL A 150 17.81 -3.34 20.65
CA VAL A 150 18.00 -4.63 21.33
C VAL A 150 18.42 -5.67 20.29
N PRO A 151 19.41 -6.55 20.57
CA PRO A 151 19.80 -7.60 19.63
C PRO A 151 18.63 -8.49 19.22
N HIS A 152 18.54 -8.83 17.93
CA HIS A 152 17.44 -9.64 17.36
C HIS A 152 17.16 -10.91 18.15
N ALA A 153 18.19 -11.66 18.58
CA ALA A 153 18.03 -12.87 19.38
C ALA A 153 17.26 -12.65 20.71
N ARG A 154 17.44 -11.48 21.34
CA ARG A 154 16.67 -11.12 22.55
C ARG A 154 15.26 -10.67 22.22
N VAL A 155 15.09 -9.94 21.12
CA VAL A 155 13.76 -9.53 20.64
C VAL A 155 12.92 -10.75 20.30
N TRP A 156 13.49 -11.72 19.61
CA TRP A 156 12.85 -12.99 19.31
C TRP A 156 12.30 -13.66 20.58
N LEU A 157 13.14 -13.77 21.62
CA LEU A 157 12.69 -14.29 22.92
C LEU A 157 11.57 -13.44 23.50
N MET A 158 11.69 -12.12 23.52
CA MET A 158 10.67 -11.24 24.13
C MET A 158 9.33 -11.26 23.39
N VAL A 159 9.35 -11.49 22.08
CA VAL A 159 8.14 -11.56 21.24
C VAL A 159 7.48 -12.92 21.32
N HIS A 160 8.26 -14.00 21.38
CA HIS A 160 7.75 -15.37 21.39
C HIS A 160 7.61 -15.99 22.79
N ASP A 161 8.11 -15.32 23.83
CA ASP A 161 7.92 -15.75 25.21
C ASP A 161 6.43 -15.71 25.60
N ALA A 162 6.00 -16.70 26.39
CA ALA A 162 4.64 -16.79 26.90
C ALA A 162 4.31 -15.68 27.92
N GLY A 163 5.34 -14.95 28.40
CA GLY A 163 5.22 -13.85 29.35
C GLY A 163 4.66 -12.56 28.75
N GLN A 164 3.68 -11.95 29.42
CA GLN A 164 3.04 -10.70 28.96
C GLN A 164 3.97 -9.47 29.00
N LEU A 165 5.06 -9.54 29.76
CA LEU A 165 5.97 -8.43 30.05
C LEU A 165 7.06 -8.25 28.98
N GLY A 166 7.49 -9.34 28.32
CA GLY A 166 8.53 -9.27 27.29
C GLY A 166 8.11 -8.41 26.10
N LEU A 167 6.95 -8.73 25.52
CA LEU A 167 6.40 -7.96 24.40
C LEU A 167 6.09 -6.51 24.80
N GLN A 168 5.62 -6.26 26.02
CA GLN A 168 5.36 -4.89 26.47
C GLN A 168 6.66 -4.08 26.61
N ALA A 169 7.70 -4.66 27.18
CA ALA A 169 8.98 -3.99 27.36
C ALA A 169 9.65 -3.64 26.02
N ILE A 170 9.56 -4.50 25.01
CA ILE A 170 10.09 -4.17 23.68
C ILE A 170 9.24 -3.11 22.98
N PHE A 171 7.91 -3.14 23.15
CA PHE A 171 7.01 -2.12 22.62
C PHE A 171 7.31 -0.73 23.15
N ASP A 172 7.48 -0.62 24.47
CA ASP A 172 7.79 0.64 25.13
C ASP A 172 9.17 1.15 24.69
N ARG A 173 10.15 0.25 24.51
CA ARG A 173 11.51 0.61 24.08
C ARG A 173 11.62 0.98 22.60
N ALA A 174 10.85 0.34 21.73
CA ALA A 174 10.78 0.66 20.29
C ALA A 174 9.85 1.85 19.99
N GLY A 175 9.26 2.49 21.01
CA GLY A 175 8.44 3.68 20.85
C GLY A 175 7.12 3.45 20.12
N LEU A 176 6.59 2.21 20.14
CA LEU A 176 5.29 1.92 19.54
C LEU A 176 4.15 2.47 20.39
N HIS A 177 3.08 2.91 19.74
CA HIS A 177 1.91 3.42 20.44
C HIS A 177 1.23 2.30 21.24
N ARG A 178 1.09 2.46 22.57
CA ARG A 178 0.54 1.45 23.51
C ARG A 178 -0.84 0.93 23.13
N LYS A 179 -1.66 1.74 22.45
CA LYS A 179 -2.97 1.32 21.88
C LYS A 179 -2.87 0.13 20.92
N MET A 180 -1.73 -0.09 20.27
CA MET A 180 -1.52 -1.21 19.35
C MET A 180 -1.13 -2.52 20.04
N LEU A 181 -0.71 -2.46 21.31
CA LEU A 181 -0.23 -3.62 22.05
C LEU A 181 -1.24 -4.79 22.10
N PRO A 182 -2.56 -4.58 22.31
CA PRO A 182 -3.54 -5.65 22.27
C PRO A 182 -3.62 -6.33 20.89
N ALA A 183 -3.58 -5.52 19.82
CA ALA A 183 -3.64 -6.01 18.45
C ALA A 183 -2.40 -6.83 18.10
N PHE A 184 -1.22 -6.37 18.55
CA PHE A 184 0.03 -7.08 18.33
C PHE A 184 0.08 -8.41 19.09
N ARG A 185 -0.41 -8.44 20.34
CA ARG A 185 -0.56 -9.68 21.11
C ARG A 185 -1.46 -10.69 20.42
N ALA A 186 -2.61 -10.23 19.91
CA ALA A 186 -3.52 -11.08 19.16
C ALA A 186 -2.84 -11.62 17.90
N GLY A 187 -2.14 -10.77 17.14
CA GLY A 187 -1.39 -11.19 15.95
C GLY A 187 -0.33 -12.25 16.26
N VAL A 188 0.52 -12.04 17.26
CA VAL A 188 1.54 -13.03 17.66
C VAL A 188 0.90 -14.35 18.12
N LYS A 189 -0.19 -14.27 18.89
CA LYS A 189 -0.93 -15.46 19.33
C LYS A 189 -1.50 -16.24 18.14
N VAL A 190 -2.14 -15.55 17.19
CA VAL A 190 -2.66 -16.15 15.96
C VAL A 190 -1.52 -16.79 15.15
N TYR A 191 -0.38 -16.12 15.05
CA TYR A 191 0.80 -16.66 14.36
C TYR A 191 1.27 -17.98 15.00
N HIS A 192 1.29 -18.08 16.33
CA HIS A 192 1.65 -19.31 17.03
C HIS A 192 0.60 -20.43 16.93
N GLU A 193 -0.68 -20.09 16.78
CA GLU A 193 -1.77 -21.06 16.58
C GLU A 193 -1.86 -21.60 15.15
N LEU A 194 -1.25 -20.92 14.20
CA LEU A 194 -1.24 -21.32 12.80
C LEU A 194 0.00 -22.16 12.52
N GLU A 195 -0.22 -23.40 12.11
CA GLU A 195 0.83 -24.27 11.59
C GLU A 195 0.81 -24.24 10.06
N LEU A 196 2.01 -24.27 9.48
CA LEU A 196 2.19 -24.50 8.05
C LEU A 196 2.02 -26.00 7.80
N ASP A 197 0.95 -26.36 7.09
CA ASP A 197 0.57 -27.76 6.84
C ASP A 197 1.36 -28.40 5.67
N GLY A 198 2.12 -27.60 4.92
CA GLY A 198 2.97 -28.03 3.81
C GLY A 198 2.22 -28.41 2.54
N GLU A 199 0.88 -28.29 2.49
CA GLU A 199 0.11 -28.64 1.29
C GLU A 199 0.21 -27.53 0.21
N THR A 200 -0.37 -27.76 -0.96
CA THR A 200 -0.27 -26.84 -2.11
C THR A 200 -0.66 -25.41 -1.71
N ASN A 201 0.23 -24.43 -1.90
CA ASN A 201 -0.05 -23.02 -1.58
C ASN A 201 -0.31 -22.72 -0.08
N ASP A 202 0.25 -23.55 0.81
CA ASP A 202 0.19 -23.39 2.28
C ASP A 202 0.55 -21.97 2.75
N ARG A 203 1.54 -21.32 2.14
CA ARG A 203 1.89 -19.93 2.47
C ARG A 203 0.76 -18.93 2.20
N ALA A 204 0.01 -19.06 1.09
CA ALA A 204 -1.10 -18.16 0.80
C ALA A 204 -2.28 -18.42 1.74
N ARG A 205 -2.58 -19.71 2.01
CA ARG A 205 -3.60 -20.09 3.00
C ARG A 205 -3.27 -19.61 4.40
N PHE A 206 -2.00 -19.71 4.81
CA PHE A 206 -1.51 -19.21 6.09
C PHE A 206 -1.77 -17.71 6.22
N ARG A 207 -1.35 -16.92 5.22
CA ARG A 207 -1.56 -15.46 5.21
C ARG A 207 -3.05 -15.08 5.22
N MET A 208 -3.86 -15.80 4.45
CA MET A 208 -5.32 -15.63 4.45
C MET A 208 -5.91 -15.88 5.85
N ARG A 209 -5.62 -17.03 6.47
CA ARG A 209 -6.08 -17.38 7.83
C ARG A 209 -5.57 -16.41 8.89
N MET A 210 -4.34 -15.91 8.74
CA MET A 210 -3.75 -14.90 9.62
C MET A 210 -4.58 -13.61 9.58
N ILE A 211 -4.85 -13.08 8.38
CA ILE A 211 -5.64 -11.85 8.21
C ILE A 211 -7.06 -12.05 8.73
N GLU A 212 -7.74 -13.15 8.38
CA GLU A 212 -9.10 -13.45 8.84
C GLU A 212 -9.22 -13.48 10.37
N ARG A 213 -8.31 -14.20 11.03
CA ARG A 213 -8.32 -14.32 12.49
C ARG A 213 -8.00 -12.99 13.17
N VAL A 214 -7.07 -12.21 12.64
CA VAL A 214 -6.74 -10.88 13.17
C VAL A 214 -7.92 -9.91 13.01
N LEU A 215 -8.55 -9.87 11.83
CA LEU A 215 -9.74 -9.04 11.58
C LEU A 215 -10.93 -9.45 12.48
N THR A 216 -11.09 -10.75 12.75
CA THR A 216 -12.16 -11.24 13.63
C THR A 216 -11.91 -10.84 15.09
N GLN A 217 -10.67 -10.96 15.56
CA GLN A 217 -10.32 -10.68 16.97
C GLN A 217 -10.14 -9.19 17.25
N PHE A 218 -9.84 -8.37 16.24
CA PHE A 218 -9.51 -6.97 16.43
C PHE A 218 -10.44 -6.03 15.65
N GLN A 219 -11.40 -5.45 16.37
CA GLN A 219 -12.44 -4.57 15.81
C GLN A 219 -12.04 -3.07 15.79
N ALA A 220 -10.87 -2.72 16.33
CA ALA A 220 -10.41 -1.33 16.47
C ALA A 220 -9.21 -1.01 15.56
N ILE A 221 -9.26 -1.49 14.31
CA ILE A 221 -8.24 -1.22 13.29
C ILE A 221 -8.47 0.16 12.69
N PRO A 222 -7.44 1.01 12.55
CA PRO A 222 -7.54 2.23 11.76
C PRO A 222 -8.04 1.92 10.35
N LYS A 223 -8.98 2.73 9.82
CA LYS A 223 -9.62 2.46 8.53
C LYS A 223 -8.63 2.12 7.40
N ALA A 224 -7.52 2.86 7.31
CA ALA A 224 -6.49 2.63 6.30
C ALA A 224 -5.79 1.26 6.42
N ASP A 225 -5.53 0.79 7.64
CA ASP A 225 -4.96 -0.54 7.87
C ASP A 225 -6.00 -1.64 7.59
N LEU A 226 -7.27 -1.38 7.87
CA LEU A 226 -8.37 -2.29 7.58
C LEU A 226 -8.54 -2.48 6.06
N ASP A 227 -8.60 -1.38 5.31
CA ASP A 227 -8.74 -1.39 3.85
C ASP A 227 -7.59 -2.19 3.20
N TYR A 228 -6.35 -1.98 3.67
CA TYR A 228 -5.18 -2.76 3.23
C TYR A 228 -5.32 -4.27 3.50
N LEU A 229 -5.78 -4.63 4.70
CA LEU A 229 -5.91 -6.05 5.08
C LEU A 229 -7.01 -6.74 4.28
N LEU A 230 -8.10 -6.05 3.99
CA LEU A 230 -9.17 -6.57 3.13
C LEU A 230 -8.69 -6.78 1.69
N GLU A 231 -7.98 -5.80 1.12
CA GLU A 231 -7.39 -5.94 -0.23
C GLU A 231 -6.44 -7.15 -0.31
N LYS A 232 -5.59 -7.33 0.71
CA LYS A 232 -4.66 -8.48 0.77
C LYS A 232 -5.38 -9.80 1.01
N LEU A 233 -6.45 -9.82 1.80
CA LEU A 233 -7.27 -11.00 1.99
C LEU A 233 -7.86 -11.48 0.66
N ASP A 234 -8.42 -10.55 -0.12
CA ASP A 234 -8.96 -10.86 -1.45
C ASP A 234 -7.88 -11.40 -2.38
N ALA A 235 -6.70 -10.77 -2.42
CA ALA A 235 -5.58 -11.22 -3.26
C ALA A 235 -5.09 -12.64 -2.87
N TYR A 236 -4.92 -12.92 -1.58
CA TYR A 236 -4.47 -14.24 -1.13
C TYR A 236 -5.56 -15.31 -1.30
N SER A 237 -6.84 -14.96 -1.15
CA SER A 237 -7.95 -15.89 -1.41
C SER A 237 -8.00 -16.32 -2.88
N GLN A 238 -7.78 -15.38 -3.82
CA GLN A 238 -7.70 -15.69 -5.24
C GLN A 238 -6.47 -16.54 -5.57
N GLN A 239 -5.33 -16.25 -4.93
CA GLN A 239 -4.11 -17.04 -5.09
C GLN A 239 -4.29 -18.46 -4.55
N ALA A 240 -4.94 -18.63 -3.39
CA ALA A 240 -5.28 -19.92 -2.81
C ALA A 240 -6.12 -20.77 -3.77
N ARG A 241 -7.21 -20.20 -4.29
CA ARG A 241 -8.12 -20.88 -5.24
C ARG A 241 -7.43 -21.29 -6.54
N ARG A 242 -6.60 -20.42 -7.13
CA ARG A 242 -5.81 -20.76 -8.34
C ARG A 242 -4.83 -21.92 -8.11
N GLY A 243 -4.31 -22.05 -6.89
CA GLY A 243 -3.43 -23.17 -6.51
C GLY A 243 -4.18 -24.50 -6.40
N GLU A 244 -5.45 -24.47 -5.98
CA GLU A 244 -6.32 -25.64 -5.92
C GLU A 244 -6.75 -26.11 -7.32
N GLU A 245 -7.08 -25.17 -8.22
CA GLU A 245 -7.45 -25.46 -9.62
C GLU A 245 -6.27 -25.99 -10.46
N SER A 246 -5.03 -25.62 -10.15
CA SER A 246 -3.84 -26.12 -10.85
C SER A 246 -3.34 -27.48 -10.34
N ALA A 247 -3.87 -27.95 -9.20
CA ALA A 247 -3.51 -29.24 -8.58
C ALA A 247 -4.57 -30.34 -8.82
N ALA A 248 -5.74 -29.97 -9.35
CA ALA A 248 -6.81 -30.86 -9.79
C ALA A 248 -6.66 -31.22 -11.28
#